data_AF-A0A924PWU2-F1
#
_entry.id   AF-A0A924PWU2-F1
#
_cell.length_a   1.000
_cell.length_b   1.000
_cell.length_c   1.000
_cell.angle_alpha   90.00
_cell.angle_beta   90.00
_cell.angle_gamma   90.00
#
_symmetry.space_group_name_H-M   'P 1'
#
loop_
_entity.id
_entity.type
_entity.pdbx_description
1 polymer ?
#
loop_
_entity_poly.entity_id
_entity_poly.type
_entity_poly.pdbx_seq_one_letter_code
_entity_poly.pdbx_strand_id
1 'polypeptide(L)'
;NKMTGAAEQYQYILRDESMHCNFGIDLINQIKLENPLLWTAEFKAEINLLFLEAVELEYKYAEDTMPRGVLGMNASMFKGYLRYIANRRATQIGLEAMFPHEENPFPWMSEMIDLKKERNFFETRVIEYQSGGALSWD
;
A
#
# COMPACT_ATOMS: atom_id res chain seq x y z
N ASN A 1 11.40 -4.66 -16.66
CA ASN A 1 12.54 -5.48 -17.13
C ASN A 1 13.77 -5.45 -16.22
N LYS A 2 13.62 -5.31 -14.90
CA LYS A 2 14.70 -5.49 -13.89
C LYS A 2 14.09 -6.07 -12.62
N MET A 3 14.86 -6.89 -11.88
CA MET A 3 14.49 -7.47 -10.58
C MET A 3 13.11 -8.14 -10.53
N THR A 4 12.76 -8.93 -11.56
CA THR A 4 11.42 -9.53 -11.71
C THR A 4 11.03 -10.44 -10.56
N GLY A 5 11.96 -11.22 -10.01
CA GLY A 5 11.71 -12.06 -8.83
C GLY A 5 11.39 -11.24 -7.57
N ALA A 6 12.15 -10.16 -7.32
CA ALA A 6 11.86 -9.26 -6.20
C ALA A 6 10.52 -8.53 -6.39
N ALA A 7 10.22 -8.08 -7.61
CA ALA A 7 8.96 -7.43 -7.93
C ALA A 7 7.74 -8.35 -7.69
N GLU A 8 7.85 -9.64 -7.96
CA GLU A 8 6.82 -10.62 -7.65
C GLU A 8 6.62 -10.80 -6.13
N GLN A 9 7.71 -10.85 -5.36
CA GLN A 9 7.61 -10.89 -3.90
C GLN A 9 6.94 -9.63 -3.33
N TYR A 10 7.29 -8.44 -3.85
CA TYR A 10 6.62 -7.20 -3.47
C TYR A 10 5.12 -7.22 -3.81
N GLN A 11 4.70 -7.87 -4.90
CA GLN A 11 3.27 -8.01 -5.21
C GLN A 11 2.53 -8.86 -4.16
N TYR A 12 3.13 -9.95 -3.69
CA TYR A 12 2.53 -10.75 -2.62
C TYR A 12 2.43 -9.98 -1.30
N ILE A 13 3.50 -9.27 -0.93
CA ILE A 13 3.50 -8.40 0.26
C ILE A 13 2.40 -7.33 0.14
N LEU A 14 2.32 -6.63 -1.00
CA LEU A 14 1.30 -5.59 -1.20
C LEU A 14 -0.13 -6.14 -1.13
N ARG A 15 -0.35 -7.37 -1.60
CA ARG A 15 -1.66 -8.05 -1.49
C ARG A 15 -2.00 -8.32 -0.03
N ASP A 16 -1.06 -8.85 0.74
CA ASP A 16 -1.28 -9.17 2.15
C ASP A 16 -1.49 -7.90 2.98
N GLU A 17 -0.67 -6.86 2.77
CA GLU A 17 -0.84 -5.57 3.45
C GLU A 17 -2.16 -4.88 3.08
N SER A 18 -2.65 -5.06 1.84
CA SER A 18 -3.98 -4.57 1.46
C SER A 18 -5.09 -5.28 2.22
N MET A 19 -4.96 -6.59 2.45
CA MET A 19 -5.92 -7.36 3.28
C MET A 19 -5.84 -6.95 4.75
N HIS A 20 -4.64 -6.80 5.31
CA HIS A 20 -4.44 -6.33 6.69
C HIS A 20 -5.05 -4.95 6.92
N CYS A 21 -4.80 -4.02 5.99
CA CYS A 21 -5.35 -2.67 6.06
C CYS A 21 -6.89 -2.67 6.02
N ASN A 22 -7.49 -3.43 5.09
CA ASN A 22 -8.95 -3.53 5.00
C ASN A 22 -9.55 -4.14 6.28
N PHE A 23 -8.93 -5.20 6.83
CA PHE A 23 -9.36 -5.77 8.09
C PHE A 23 -9.33 -4.75 9.23
N GLY A 24 -8.27 -3.94 9.34
CA GLY A 24 -8.17 -2.88 10.35
C GLY A 24 -9.25 -1.81 10.19
N ILE A 25 -9.56 -1.41 8.96
CA ILE A 25 -10.65 -0.46 8.66
C ILE A 25 -12.00 -1.02 9.11
N ASP A 26 -12.29 -2.28 8.75
CA ASP A 26 -13.54 -2.94 9.11
C ASP A 26 -13.68 -3.05 10.64
N LEU A 27 -12.60 -3.44 11.33
CA LEU A 27 -12.57 -3.50 12.78
C LEU A 27 -12.86 -2.14 13.43
N ILE A 28 -12.20 -1.07 12.98
CA ILE A 28 -12.43 0.29 13.49
C ILE A 28 -13.90 0.68 13.29
N ASN A 29 -14.44 0.46 12.10
CA ASN A 29 -15.82 0.81 11.80
C ASN A 29 -16.84 0.00 12.60
N GLN A 30 -16.57 -1.29 12.84
CA GLN A 30 -17.42 -2.14 13.67
C GLN A 30 -17.41 -1.69 15.13
N ILE A 31 -16.23 -1.39 15.71
CA ILE A 31 -16.13 -0.88 17.09
C ILE A 31 -16.92 0.42 17.25
N LYS A 32 -16.78 1.35 16.30
CA LYS A 32 -17.54 2.61 16.29
C LYS A 32 -19.05 2.38 16.20
N LEU A 33 -19.49 1.43 15.37
CA LEU A 33 -20.90 1.09 15.20
C LEU A 33 -21.50 0.55 16.49
N GLU A 34 -20.78 -0.35 17.16
CA GLU A 34 -21.19 -0.96 18.44
C GLU A 34 -21.11 0.03 19.61
N ASN A 35 -20.19 1.00 19.54
CA ASN A 35 -19.88 1.94 20.63
C ASN A 35 -19.82 3.39 20.11
N PRO A 36 -20.95 3.98 19.69
CA PRO A 36 -20.97 5.31 19.05
C PRO A 36 -20.47 6.44 19.95
N LEU A 37 -20.55 6.26 21.27
CA LEU A 37 -20.06 7.21 22.28
C LEU A 37 -18.53 7.39 22.25
N LEU A 38 -17.78 6.42 21.71
CA LEU A 38 -16.32 6.53 21.58
C LEU A 38 -15.91 7.46 20.42
N TRP A 39 -16.79 7.68 19.44
CA TRP A 39 -16.46 8.45 18.22
C TRP A 39 -16.68 9.96 18.42
N THR A 40 -16.08 10.51 19.47
CA THR A 40 -16.21 11.93 19.86
C THR A 40 -15.42 12.86 18.94
N ALA A 41 -15.67 14.17 19.04
CA ALA A 41 -14.93 15.17 18.28
C ALA A 41 -13.44 15.21 18.66
N GLU A 42 -13.15 15.04 19.95
CA GLU A 42 -11.80 15.02 20.50
C GLU A 42 -11.01 13.82 19.99
N PHE A 43 -11.62 12.63 19.98
CA PHE A 43 -10.96 11.42 19.50
C PHE A 43 -10.69 11.48 17.98
N LYS A 44 -11.64 12.02 17.19
CA LYS A 44 -11.40 12.29 15.75
C LYS A 44 -10.24 13.26 15.54
N ALA A 45 -10.16 14.31 16.36
CA ALA A 45 -9.07 15.28 16.27
C ALA A 45 -7.72 14.63 16.60
N GLU A 46 -7.65 13.76 17.61
CA GLU A 46 -6.45 12.98 17.92
C GLU A 46 -6.02 12.10 16.75
N ILE A 47 -6.94 11.34 16.15
CA ILE A 47 -6.64 10.50 14.99
C ILE A 47 -6.15 11.34 13.81
N ASN A 48 -6.76 12.49 13.54
CA ASN A 48 -6.29 13.41 12.50
C ASN A 48 -4.85 13.86 12.75
N LEU A 49 -4.49 14.20 14.00
CA LEU A 49 -3.11 14.56 14.34
C LEU A 49 -2.13 13.40 14.09
N LEU A 50 -2.52 12.16 14.41
CA LEU A 50 -1.70 10.97 14.13
C LEU A 50 -1.48 10.77 12.63
N PHE A 51 -2.51 10.97 11.79
CA PHE A 51 -2.33 10.92 10.33
C PHE A 51 -1.40 12.01 9.81
N LEU A 52 -1.52 13.24 10.33
CA LEU A 52 -0.65 14.35 9.94
C LEU A 52 0.81 14.07 10.31
N GLU A 53 1.04 13.55 11.52
CA GLU A 53 2.37 13.17 11.99
C GLU A 53 2.95 12.03 11.15
N ALA A 54 2.16 10.98 10.87
CA ALA A 54 2.59 9.86 10.04
C ALA A 54 3.02 10.30 8.63
N VAL A 55 2.24 11.17 7.98
CA VAL A 55 2.58 11.71 6.66
C VAL A 55 3.89 12.50 6.70
N GLU A 56 4.11 13.29 7.74
CA GLU A 56 5.34 14.08 7.90
C GLU A 56 6.57 13.20 8.13
N LEU A 57 6.44 12.15 8.95
CA LEU A 57 7.52 11.19 9.20
C LEU A 57 7.89 10.42 7.93
N GLU A 58 6.88 9.92 7.21
CA GLU A 58 7.09 9.21 5.93
C GLU A 58 7.67 10.12 4.85
N TYR A 59 7.29 11.40 4.84
CA TYR A 59 7.87 12.37 3.92
C TYR A 59 9.35 12.61 4.20
N LYS A 60 9.75 12.78 5.48
CA LYS A 60 11.16 12.91 5.86
C LYS A 60 11.96 11.67 5.46
N TYR A 61 11.42 10.49 5.72
CA TYR A 61 12.04 9.24 5.29
C TYR A 61 12.22 9.17 3.76
N ALA A 62 11.24 9.66 2.99
CA ALA A 62 11.34 9.75 1.55
C ALA A 62 12.42 10.73 1.07
N GLU A 63 12.58 11.87 1.75
CA GLU A 63 13.67 12.82 1.47
C GLU A 63 15.04 12.21 1.71
N ASP A 64 15.20 11.49 2.83
CA ASP A 64 16.46 10.84 3.20
C ASP A 64 16.83 9.69 2.26
N THR A 65 15.83 8.93 1.79
CA THR A 65 16.05 7.76 0.91
C THR A 65 16.14 8.13 -0.58
N MET A 66 15.57 9.26 -0.99
CA MET A 66 15.53 9.73 -2.38
C MET A 66 16.06 11.17 -2.57
N PRO A 67 17.27 11.51 -2.10
CA PRO A 67 17.76 12.90 -2.10
C PRO A 67 17.96 13.51 -3.50
N ARG A 68 18.06 12.67 -4.55
CA ARG A 68 18.16 13.11 -5.96
C ARG A 68 17.01 12.60 -6.83
N GLY A 69 15.98 12.02 -6.21
CA GLY A 69 14.96 11.23 -6.91
C GLY A 69 15.49 9.93 -7.51
N VAL A 70 14.59 9.04 -7.90
CA VAL A 70 14.88 7.74 -8.52
C VAL A 70 13.85 7.46 -9.61
N LEU A 71 14.30 7.17 -10.84
CA LEU A 71 13.45 6.70 -11.95
C LEU A 71 12.18 7.57 -12.22
N GLY A 72 12.31 8.89 -12.14
CA GLY A 72 11.19 9.81 -12.36
C GLY A 72 10.27 10.01 -11.16
N MET A 73 10.56 9.36 -10.02
CA MET A 73 9.99 9.69 -8.72
C MET A 73 10.92 10.66 -7.98
N ASN A 74 10.33 11.66 -7.33
CA ASN A 74 11.04 12.53 -6.40
C ASN A 74 10.23 12.66 -5.10
N ALA A 75 10.87 13.17 -4.04
CA ALA A 75 10.24 13.32 -2.74
C ALA A 75 8.94 14.14 -2.79
N SER A 76 8.87 15.18 -3.63
CA SER A 76 7.66 16.01 -3.78
C SER A 76 6.48 15.21 -4.35
N MET A 77 6.70 14.36 -5.35
CA MET A 77 5.64 13.49 -5.90
C MET A 77 5.24 12.43 -4.87
N PHE A 78 6.20 11.89 -4.12
CA PHE A 78 5.92 10.94 -3.05
C PHE A 78 5.07 11.57 -1.94
N LYS A 79 5.31 12.84 -1.61
CA LYS A 79 4.47 13.60 -0.66
C LYS A 79 3.01 13.65 -1.09
N GLY A 80 2.74 13.96 -2.36
CA GLY A 80 1.38 13.97 -2.90
C GLY A 80 0.72 12.60 -2.80
N TYR A 81 1.47 11.54 -3.11
CA TYR A 81 0.98 10.16 -2.95
C TYR A 81 0.67 9.79 -1.49
N LEU A 82 1.53 10.13 -0.54
CA LEU A 82 1.28 9.90 0.90
C LEU A 82 0.00 10.60 1.35
N ARG A 83 -0.20 11.86 0.95
CA ARG A 83 -1.41 12.62 1.28
C ARG A 83 -2.66 12.04 0.64
N TYR A 84 -2.58 11.61 -0.62
CA TYR A 84 -3.65 10.90 -1.31
C TYR A 84 -4.06 9.62 -0.55
N ILE A 85 -3.10 8.81 -0.14
CA ILE A 85 -3.36 7.59 0.64
C ILE A 85 -3.93 7.93 2.02
N ALA A 86 -3.37 8.92 2.72
CA ALA A 86 -3.86 9.36 4.02
C ALA A 86 -5.33 9.80 3.97
N ASN A 87 -5.72 10.60 2.97
CA ASN A 87 -7.12 10.98 2.74
C ASN A 87 -8.01 9.76 2.50
N ARG A 88 -7.57 8.81 1.67
CA ARG A 88 -8.33 7.59 1.39
C ARG A 88 -8.55 6.77 2.67
N ARG A 89 -7.51 6.60 3.50
CA ARG A 89 -7.62 5.84 4.76
C ARG A 89 -8.47 6.55 5.81
N ALA A 90 -8.30 7.87 5.95
CA ALA A 90 -9.09 8.68 6.86
C ALA A 90 -10.60 8.64 6.50
N THR A 91 -10.93 8.79 5.23
CA THR A 91 -12.34 8.73 4.78
C THR A 91 -12.95 7.33 4.91
N GLN A 92 -12.17 6.27 4.73
CA GLN A 92 -12.62 4.89 4.96
C GLN A 92 -13.01 4.61 6.41
N ILE A 93 -12.47 5.36 7.38
CA ILE A 93 -12.88 5.30 8.79
C ILE A 93 -13.79 6.46 9.19
N GLY A 94 -14.37 7.20 8.23
CA GLY A 94 -15.35 8.25 8.47
C GLY A 94 -14.80 9.57 9.03
N LEU A 95 -13.53 9.88 8.76
CA LEU A 95 -12.95 11.21 8.95
C LEU A 95 -13.04 12.02 7.64
N GLU A 96 -12.94 13.34 7.76
CA GLU A 96 -12.85 14.22 6.59
C GLU A 96 -11.44 14.16 5.98
N ALA A 97 -11.34 14.45 4.69
CA ALA A 97 -10.06 14.54 4.01
C ALA A 97 -9.25 15.73 4.56
N MET A 98 -8.01 15.46 4.99
CA MET A 98 -7.14 16.46 5.60
C MET A 98 -6.36 17.29 4.57
N PHE A 99 -6.13 16.72 3.38
CA PHE A 99 -5.33 17.35 2.32
C PHE A 99 -6.18 17.62 1.08
N PRO A 100 -6.64 18.87 0.85
CA PRO A 100 -7.49 19.17 -0.29
C PRO A 100 -6.74 19.04 -1.62
N HIS A 101 -7.45 18.64 -2.67
CA HIS A 101 -6.95 18.57 -4.07
C HIS A 101 -5.77 17.62 -4.33
N GLU A 102 -5.52 16.67 -3.43
CA GLU A 102 -4.49 15.65 -3.66
C GLU A 102 -5.05 14.51 -4.54
N GLU A 103 -4.44 14.32 -5.72
CA GLU A 103 -4.72 13.22 -6.65
C GLU A 103 -3.58 12.20 -6.61
N ASN A 104 -3.82 10.97 -7.07
CA ASN A 104 -2.77 9.96 -7.14
C ASN A 104 -1.74 10.34 -8.23
N PRO A 105 -0.49 10.70 -7.87
CA PRO A 105 0.53 11.05 -8.85
C PRO A 105 1.13 9.81 -9.56
N PHE A 106 0.75 8.59 -9.14
CA PHE A 106 1.26 7.33 -9.65
C PHE A 106 0.12 6.37 -10.03
N PRO A 107 -0.67 6.68 -11.08
CA PRO A 107 -1.81 5.83 -11.49
C PRO A 107 -1.40 4.40 -11.86
N TRP A 108 -0.18 4.21 -12.40
CA TRP A 108 0.38 2.90 -12.70
C TRP A 108 0.60 2.02 -11.45
N MET A 109 0.79 2.60 -10.26
CA MET A 109 0.87 1.81 -9.02
C MET A 109 -0.47 1.18 -8.67
N SER A 110 -1.58 1.91 -8.87
CA SER A 110 -2.93 1.36 -8.70
C SER A 110 -3.16 0.21 -9.65
N GLU A 111 -2.77 0.34 -10.92
CA GLU A 111 -2.88 -0.76 -11.89
C GLU A 111 -2.08 -2.00 -11.44
N MET A 112 -0.86 -1.84 -10.93
CA MET A 112 -0.04 -2.97 -10.46
C MET A 112 -0.57 -3.64 -9.19
N ILE A 113 -1.24 -2.90 -8.31
CA ILE A 113 -1.81 -3.40 -7.05
C ILE A 113 -3.20 -4.03 -7.28
N ASP A 114 -4.03 -3.41 -8.13
CA ASP A 114 -5.41 -3.84 -8.42
C ASP A 114 -5.48 -4.95 -9.47
N LEU A 115 -4.43 -5.17 -10.27
CA LEU A 115 -4.32 -6.34 -11.13
C LEU A 115 -4.21 -7.60 -10.26
N LYS A 116 -5.37 -8.19 -9.94
CA LYS A 116 -5.50 -9.64 -9.78
C LYS A 116 -4.94 -10.26 -11.06
N LYS A 117 -3.66 -10.60 -11.05
CA LYS A 117 -3.17 -11.64 -11.95
C LYS A 117 -3.84 -12.91 -11.48
N GLU A 118 -5.03 -13.17 -12.02
CA GLU A 118 -5.43 -14.53 -12.29
C GLU A 118 -4.36 -15.07 -13.24
N ARG A 119 -3.26 -15.58 -12.68
CA ARG A 119 -2.41 -16.48 -13.44
C ARG A 119 -3.33 -17.65 -13.76
N ASN A 120 -3.78 -17.73 -15.01
CA ASN A 120 -4.43 -18.92 -15.50
C ASN A 120 -3.50 -20.08 -15.14
N PHE A 121 -4.00 -21.00 -14.32
CA PHE A 121 -3.26 -22.17 -13.86
C PHE A 121 -2.67 -22.98 -15.04
N PHE A 122 -3.28 -22.84 -16.23
CA PHE A 122 -2.85 -23.43 -17.49
C PHE A 122 -1.73 -22.69 -18.25
N GLU A 123 -1.42 -21.44 -17.91
CA GLU A 123 -0.36 -20.65 -18.57
C GLU A 123 0.97 -20.67 -17.79
N THR A 124 0.93 -21.04 -16.51
CA THR A 124 2.16 -21.20 -15.72
C THR A 124 2.75 -22.57 -16.03
N ARG A 125 3.75 -22.65 -16.91
CA ARG A 125 4.56 -23.86 -17.00
C ARG A 125 5.16 -24.14 -15.63
N VAL A 126 4.81 -25.28 -15.04
CA VAL A 126 5.46 -25.81 -13.83
C VAL A 126 6.91 -26.09 -14.21
N ILE A 127 7.84 -25.22 -13.82
CA ILE A 127 9.29 -25.45 -14.00
C ILE A 127 9.91 -26.11 -12.76
N GLU A 128 9.15 -26.24 -11.66
CA GLU A 128 9.59 -26.97 -10.47
C GLU A 128 9.01 -28.38 -10.45
N TYR A 129 9.55 -29.24 -11.31
CA TYR A 129 9.81 -30.64 -10.97
C TYR A 129 11.00 -31.07 -11.83
N GLN A 130 12.22 -30.72 -11.43
CA GLN A 130 13.31 -31.66 -11.71
C GLN A 130 13.04 -32.86 -10.81
N SER A 131 12.50 -33.93 -11.41
CA SER A 131 12.57 -35.25 -10.82
C SER A 131 14.04 -35.53 -10.49
N GLY A 132 14.34 -35.78 -9.21
CA GLY A 132 15.67 -36.12 -8.73
C GLY A 132 16.11 -37.49 -9.26
N GLY A 133 16.45 -37.58 -10.54
CA GLY A 133 16.74 -38.86 -11.18
C GLY A 133 17.10 -38.75 -12.65
N ALA A 134 18.08 -37.94 -13.02
CA ALA A 134 18.91 -38.14 -14.21
C ALA A 134 20.15 -37.24 -14.15
N LEU A 135 21.13 -37.63 -13.32
CA LEU A 135 22.51 -37.19 -13.54
C LEU A 135 23.04 -38.00 -14.73
N SER A 136 23.11 -37.37 -15.91
CA SER A 136 23.93 -37.86 -17.01
C SER A 136 25.31 -37.26 -16.84
N TRP A 137 26.29 -38.10 -16.52
CA TRP A 137 27.70 -37.76 -16.64
C TRP A 137 28.19 -38.33 -17.96
N ASP A 138 28.26 -37.48 -18.98
CA ASP A 138 29.16 -37.57 -20.12
C ASP A 138 29.66 -36.16 -20.44
#